data_AF-A0A9D6M5K5-F1
#
_entry.id   AF-A0A9D6M5K5-F1
#
_cell.length_a   1.000
_cell.length_b   1.000
_cell.length_c   1.000
_cell.angle_alpha   90.00
_cell.angle_beta   90.00
_cell.angle_gamma   90.00
#
_symmetry.space_group_name_H-M   'P 1'
#
loop_
_entity.id
_entity.type
_entity.pdbx_description
1 polymer ?
#
loop_
_entity_poly.entity_id
_entity_poly.type
_entity_poly.pdbx_seq_one_letter_code
_entity_poly.pdbx_strand_id
1 'polypeptide(L)'
;MKPLNIAFLWHMHQPLYKDPFTGEYVLPWVRLHGTKDYYDMAAILEKFPSLHQTFNLVPSLIEQINDYEEAGASDNFLNLTLKPASDLTADDKRFIMRNFFLANWENMIRPFHGYWELLKKRGFYHDDEGLDSAIRWFSEQDFLDLQVLFNLAWIDPCLRESDRFLKGLEDKGKGFTEEEKKKLIRRIGTVLLNPQ
;
A
#
# COMPACT_ATOMS: atom_id res chain seq x y z
N MET A 1 -16.55 -39.39 21.07
CA MET A 1 -16.95 -37.97 21.09
C MET A 1 -17.42 -37.57 19.70
N LYS A 2 -18.46 -36.74 19.56
CA LYS A 2 -18.83 -36.19 18.25
C LYS A 2 -17.82 -35.10 17.86
N PRO A 3 -17.39 -35.03 16.59
CA PRO A 3 -16.48 -33.97 16.14
C PRO A 3 -17.17 -32.60 16.21
N LEU A 4 -16.40 -31.57 16.56
CA LEU A 4 -16.83 -30.17 16.50
C LEU A 4 -16.71 -29.69 15.05
N ASN A 5 -17.81 -29.21 14.47
CA ASN A 5 -17.81 -28.59 13.15
C ASN A 5 -17.58 -27.08 13.31
N ILE A 6 -16.56 -26.55 12.63
CA ILE A 6 -16.20 -25.14 12.62
C ILE A 6 -16.34 -24.62 11.19
N ALA A 7 -16.96 -23.45 11.02
CA ALA A 7 -17.05 -22.76 9.73
C ALA A 7 -16.40 -21.38 9.86
N PHE A 8 -15.41 -21.10 9.00
CA PHE A 8 -14.83 -19.77 8.85
C PHE A 8 -15.51 -19.05 7.69
N LEU A 9 -15.98 -17.83 7.93
CA LEU A 9 -16.54 -16.94 6.93
C LEU A 9 -15.78 -15.62 6.94
N TRP A 10 -15.09 -15.34 5.84
CA TRP A 10 -14.35 -14.11 5.63
C TRP A 10 -15.18 -13.17 4.76
N HIS A 11 -15.56 -12.02 5.31
CA HIS A 11 -16.30 -11.01 4.59
C HIS A 11 -15.33 -9.90 4.14
N MET A 12 -14.98 -9.90 2.86
CA MET A 12 -14.10 -8.89 2.27
C MET A 12 -14.93 -7.78 1.64
N HIS A 13 -14.80 -6.58 2.19
CA HIS A 13 -15.57 -5.41 1.79
C HIS A 13 -14.67 -4.19 1.69
N GLN A 14 -14.84 -3.44 0.60
CA GLN A 14 -14.42 -2.05 0.48
C GLN A 14 -15.61 -1.21 -0.02
N PRO A 15 -15.87 -0.04 0.58
CA PRO A 15 -16.75 0.96 0.00
C PRO A 15 -16.34 1.32 -1.42
N LEU A 16 -17.28 1.84 -2.22
CA LEU A 16 -16.96 2.42 -3.52
C LEU A 16 -16.22 3.75 -3.32
N TYR A 17 -14.93 3.79 -3.68
CA TYR A 17 -14.09 4.98 -3.58
C TYR A 17 -13.98 5.77 -4.89
N LYS A 18 -14.64 5.32 -5.95
CA LYS A 18 -14.65 5.99 -7.25
C LYS A 18 -15.47 7.27 -7.16
N ASP A 19 -14.87 8.40 -7.50
CA ASP A 19 -15.60 9.65 -7.71
C ASP A 19 -16.38 9.54 -9.04
N PRO A 20 -17.72 9.66 -9.04
CA PRO A 20 -18.52 9.50 -10.24
C PRO A 20 -18.34 10.65 -11.26
N PHE A 21 -17.79 11.78 -10.86
CA PHE A 21 -17.56 12.94 -11.73
C PHE A 21 -16.20 12.89 -12.42
N THR A 22 -15.15 12.52 -11.68
CA THR A 22 -13.77 12.47 -12.21
C THR A 22 -13.39 11.08 -12.73
N GLY A 23 -14.04 10.03 -12.24
CA GLY A 23 -13.68 8.64 -12.50
C GLY A 23 -12.46 8.15 -11.71
N GLU A 24 -11.82 9.01 -10.93
CA GLU A 24 -10.64 8.68 -10.12
C GLU A 24 -11.03 8.11 -8.75
N TYR A 25 -10.13 7.31 -8.17
CA TYR A 25 -10.29 6.78 -6.84
C TYR A 25 -9.78 7.76 -5.78
N VAL A 26 -10.67 8.19 -4.88
CA VAL A 26 -10.33 9.17 -3.84
C VAL A 26 -9.43 8.59 -2.75
N LEU A 27 -9.47 7.27 -2.57
CA LEU A 27 -8.68 6.53 -1.59
C LEU A 27 -8.07 5.27 -2.22
N PRO A 28 -6.85 4.88 -1.83
CA PRO A 28 -6.07 3.83 -2.47
C PRO A 28 -6.40 2.43 -1.90
N TRP A 29 -7.44 2.32 -1.06
CA TRP A 29 -7.61 1.19 -0.15
C TRP A 29 -7.81 -0.15 -0.87
N VAL A 30 -8.52 -0.17 -1.99
CA VAL A 30 -8.67 -1.40 -2.78
C VAL A 30 -7.32 -1.90 -3.28
N ARG A 31 -6.49 -1.00 -3.84
CA ARG A 31 -5.14 -1.33 -4.33
C ARG A 31 -4.22 -1.78 -3.18
N LEU A 32 -4.21 -1.05 -2.07
CA LEU A 32 -3.31 -1.35 -0.95
C LEU A 32 -3.70 -2.64 -0.22
N HIS A 33 -4.98 -2.81 0.13
CA HIS A 33 -5.47 -4.04 0.76
C HIS A 33 -5.44 -5.24 -0.19
N GLY A 34 -5.59 -5.02 -1.50
CA GLY A 34 -5.43 -6.08 -2.50
C GLY A 34 -4.04 -6.74 -2.44
N THR A 35 -2.97 -5.93 -2.30
CA THR A 35 -1.59 -6.44 -2.16
C THR A 35 -1.19 -6.94 -0.77
N LYS A 36 -2.08 -6.82 0.21
CA LYS A 36 -1.81 -7.13 1.61
C LYS A 36 -2.63 -8.29 2.14
N ASP A 37 -3.94 -8.18 2.01
CA ASP A 37 -4.89 -8.92 2.84
C ASP A 37 -5.77 -9.86 2.03
N TYR A 38 -6.03 -9.58 0.75
CA TYR A 38 -6.98 -10.39 -0.02
C TYR A 38 -6.35 -11.62 -0.66
N TYR A 39 -5.20 -11.47 -1.31
CA TYR A 39 -4.56 -12.58 -2.01
C TYR A 39 -4.01 -13.63 -1.04
N ASP A 40 -3.15 -13.23 -0.09
CA ASP A 40 -2.45 -14.19 0.77
C ASP A 40 -3.39 -14.98 1.68
N MET A 41 -4.50 -14.38 2.11
CA MET A 41 -5.53 -15.07 2.89
C MET A 41 -6.17 -16.24 2.13
N ALA A 42 -6.32 -16.12 0.81
CA ALA A 42 -6.78 -17.23 -0.02
C ALA A 42 -5.63 -18.19 -0.35
N ALA A 43 -4.45 -17.67 -0.72
CA ALA A 43 -3.31 -18.47 -1.13
C ALA A 43 -2.78 -19.40 -0.01
N ILE A 44 -2.85 -18.98 1.26
CA ILE A 44 -2.40 -19.83 2.38
C ILE A 44 -3.15 -21.17 2.46
N LEU A 45 -4.37 -21.26 1.90
CA LEU A 45 -5.16 -22.49 1.89
C LEU A 45 -4.57 -23.59 1.00
N GLU A 46 -3.73 -23.25 0.02
CA GLU A 46 -3.04 -24.25 -0.80
C GLU A 46 -2.15 -25.17 0.05
N LYS A 47 -1.64 -24.66 1.18
CA LYS A 47 -0.86 -25.44 2.15
C LYS A 47 -1.73 -26.39 3.00
N PHE A 48 -3.05 -26.22 2.99
CA PHE A 48 -4.01 -26.94 3.82
C PHE A 48 -5.23 -27.42 3.01
N PRO A 49 -5.05 -28.33 2.02
CA PRO A 49 -6.09 -28.72 1.08
C PRO A 49 -7.32 -29.40 1.71
N SER A 50 -7.22 -29.87 2.95
CA SER A 50 -8.34 -30.45 3.70
C SER A 50 -9.18 -29.41 4.46
N LEU A 51 -8.71 -28.16 4.55
CA LEU A 51 -9.40 -27.09 5.26
C LEU A 51 -10.33 -26.34 4.29
N HIS A 52 -11.61 -26.27 4.61
CA HIS A 52 -12.58 -25.50 3.85
C HIS A 52 -12.89 -24.18 4.56
N GLN A 53 -12.87 -23.08 3.81
CA GLN A 53 -13.23 -21.74 4.29
C GLN A 53 -14.11 -21.06 3.25
N THR A 54 -14.98 -20.15 3.69
CA THR A 54 -15.85 -19.37 2.80
C THR A 54 -15.37 -17.93 2.72
N PHE A 55 -15.15 -17.44 1.51
CA PHE A 55 -14.86 -16.03 1.23
C PHE A 55 -16.07 -15.39 0.56
N ASN A 56 -16.59 -14.34 1.17
CA ASN A 56 -17.58 -13.47 0.57
C ASN A 56 -16.89 -12.19 0.09
N LEU A 57 -16.82 -12.00 -1.22
CA LEU A 57 -16.30 -10.79 -1.85
C LEU A 57 -17.48 -9.90 -2.25
N VAL A 58 -17.54 -8.68 -1.71
CA VAL A 58 -18.64 -7.75 -2.03
C VAL A 58 -18.48 -7.22 -3.46
N PRO A 59 -19.55 -7.06 -4.25
CA PRO A 59 -19.46 -6.61 -5.64
C PRO A 59 -18.67 -5.30 -5.84
N SER A 60 -18.83 -4.33 -4.93
CA SER A 60 -18.08 -3.07 -4.98
C SER A 60 -16.57 -3.26 -4.87
N LEU A 61 -16.10 -4.28 -4.13
CA LEU A 61 -14.68 -4.59 -4.07
C LEU A 61 -14.19 -5.13 -5.42
N ILE A 62 -14.93 -6.07 -6.01
CA ILE A 62 -14.56 -6.68 -7.29
C ILE A 62 -14.55 -5.66 -8.43
N GLU A 63 -15.56 -4.80 -8.51
CA GLU A 63 -15.64 -3.74 -9.53
C GLU A 63 -14.40 -2.85 -9.50
N GLN A 64 -13.96 -2.44 -8.30
CA GLN A 64 -12.81 -1.57 -8.15
C GLN A 64 -11.48 -2.28 -8.46
N ILE A 65 -11.35 -3.56 -8.13
CA ILE A 65 -10.18 -4.37 -8.52
C ILE A 65 -10.08 -4.42 -10.05
N ASN A 66 -11.19 -4.73 -10.72
CA ASN A 66 -11.24 -4.81 -12.19
C ASN A 66 -10.94 -3.45 -12.84
N ASP A 67 -11.37 -2.34 -12.24
CA ASP A 67 -11.05 -1.01 -12.73
C ASP A 67 -9.53 -0.71 -12.73
N TYR A 68 -8.80 -1.15 -11.68
CA TYR A 68 -7.34 -1.03 -11.65
C TYR A 68 -6.65 -1.95 -12.66
N GLU A 69 -7.26 -3.09 -12.98
CA GLU A 69 -6.72 -4.07 -13.95
C GLU A 69 -6.95 -3.66 -15.40
N GLU A 70 -8.22 -3.43 -15.76
CA GLU A 70 -8.67 -3.39 -17.15
C GLU A 70 -8.84 -1.95 -17.63
N ALA A 71 -9.27 -1.04 -16.74
CA ALA A 71 -9.65 0.33 -17.10
C ALA A 71 -8.54 1.36 -16.88
N GLY A 72 -7.36 0.94 -16.42
CA GLY A 72 -6.24 1.83 -16.13
C GLY A 72 -6.54 2.82 -15.01
N ALA A 73 -7.42 2.46 -14.07
CA ALA A 73 -7.80 3.33 -12.99
C ALA A 73 -6.58 3.71 -12.12
N SER A 74 -6.66 4.90 -11.55
CA SER A 74 -5.63 5.44 -10.67
C SER A 74 -6.25 6.12 -9.45
N ASP A 75 -5.39 6.37 -8.47
CA ASP A 75 -5.68 7.12 -7.27
C ASP A 75 -4.59 8.17 -7.06
N ASN A 76 -4.90 9.23 -6.29
CA ASN A 76 -3.94 10.30 -6.08
C ASN A 76 -2.64 9.83 -5.39
N PHE A 77 -2.68 8.77 -4.58
CA PHE A 77 -1.48 8.21 -3.96
C PHE A 77 -0.59 7.53 -4.99
N LEU A 78 -1.16 6.80 -5.95
CA LEU A 78 -0.44 6.17 -7.04
C LEU A 78 0.16 7.23 -7.97
N ASN A 79 -0.62 8.22 -8.37
CA ASN A 79 -0.17 9.35 -9.19
C ASN A 79 1.00 10.08 -8.52
N LEU A 80 0.86 10.42 -7.24
CA LEU A 80 1.92 11.08 -6.47
C LEU A 80 3.08 10.17 -6.13
N THR A 81 2.91 8.86 -6.09
CA THR A 81 4.04 7.93 -5.99
C THR A 81 4.84 7.92 -7.28
N LEU A 82 4.19 7.87 -8.44
CA LEU A 82 4.86 7.80 -9.73
C LEU A 82 5.53 9.11 -10.14
N LYS A 83 5.05 10.25 -9.64
CA LYS A 83 5.67 11.56 -9.88
C LYS A 83 7.11 11.59 -9.33
N PRO A 84 8.12 12.03 -10.11
CA PRO A 84 9.47 12.18 -9.61
C PRO A 84 9.53 13.09 -8.40
N ALA A 85 10.34 12.74 -7.39
CA ALA A 85 10.41 13.52 -6.16
C ALA A 85 10.89 14.96 -6.39
N SER A 86 11.74 15.17 -7.41
CA SER A 86 12.21 16.47 -7.90
C SER A 86 11.10 17.38 -8.42
N ASP A 87 10.01 16.79 -8.90
CA ASP A 87 8.93 17.50 -9.59
C ASP A 87 7.75 17.79 -8.66
N LEU A 88 7.83 17.37 -7.39
CA LEU A 88 6.77 17.56 -6.39
C LEU A 88 6.58 19.05 -6.08
N THR A 89 5.36 19.52 -6.30
CA THR A 89 4.91 20.86 -5.91
C THR A 89 4.73 20.96 -4.40
N ALA A 90 4.48 22.17 -3.89
CA ALA A 90 4.18 22.37 -2.47
C ALA A 90 2.92 21.60 -2.03
N ASP A 91 1.88 21.57 -2.88
CA ASP A 91 0.64 20.85 -2.59
C ASP A 91 0.82 19.34 -2.62
N ASP A 92 1.62 18.82 -3.55
CA ASP A 92 1.97 17.40 -3.59
C ASP A 92 2.68 16.97 -2.30
N LYS A 93 3.65 17.79 -1.84
CA LYS A 93 4.40 17.53 -0.59
C LYS A 93 3.49 17.55 0.63
N ARG A 94 2.54 18.49 0.69
CA ARG A 94 1.51 18.53 1.74
C ARG A 94 0.64 17.27 1.72
N PHE A 95 0.17 16.87 0.54
CA PHE A 95 -0.63 15.65 0.41
C PHE A 95 0.14 14.42 0.88
N ILE A 96 1.38 14.25 0.43
CA ILE A 96 2.24 13.12 0.81
C ILE A 96 2.45 13.11 2.33
N MET A 97 2.85 14.23 2.93
CA MET A 97 3.16 14.29 4.36
C MET A 97 1.94 14.03 5.26
N ARG A 98 0.75 14.40 4.79
CA ARG A 98 -0.52 14.12 5.47
C ARG A 98 -0.92 12.65 5.34
N ASN A 99 -0.75 12.05 4.16
CA ASN A 99 -1.42 10.80 3.81
C ASN A 99 -0.49 9.57 3.71
N PHE A 100 0.80 9.73 3.43
CA PHE A 100 1.73 8.60 3.23
C PHE A 100 2.24 8.02 4.55
N PHE A 101 1.60 8.34 5.67
CA PHE A 101 1.76 7.68 6.98
C PHE A 101 0.45 7.05 7.46
N LEU A 102 -0.57 6.95 6.58
CA LEU A 102 -1.81 6.21 6.84
C LEU A 102 -1.56 4.70 6.75
N ALA A 103 -0.80 4.19 7.70
CA ALA A 103 -0.55 2.78 7.95
C ALA A 103 -0.43 2.59 9.47
N ASN A 104 -0.58 1.37 9.98
CA ASN A 104 -0.42 1.15 11.41
C ASN A 104 1.03 1.44 11.85
N TRP A 105 1.23 2.39 12.77
CA TRP A 105 2.58 2.84 13.12
C TRP A 105 3.42 1.74 13.77
N GLU A 106 2.84 0.91 14.63
CA GLU A 106 3.58 -0.13 15.36
C GLU A 106 3.89 -1.35 14.47
N ASN A 107 2.95 -1.75 13.62
CA ASN A 107 3.04 -3.01 12.88
C ASN A 107 3.47 -2.83 11.41
N MET A 108 3.38 -1.63 10.85
CA MET A 108 3.70 -1.38 9.44
C MET A 108 4.76 -0.30 9.22
N ILE A 109 4.86 0.70 10.11
CA ILE A 109 5.86 1.77 9.95
C ILE A 109 7.11 1.48 10.76
N ARG A 110 6.97 1.24 12.07
CA ARG A 110 8.07 0.96 13.01
C ARG A 110 9.00 -0.19 12.57
N PRO A 111 8.52 -1.30 11.97
CA PRO A 111 9.41 -2.35 11.51
C PRO A 111 10.40 -1.90 10.42
N PHE A 112 10.03 -0.89 9.63
CA PHE A 112 10.90 -0.30 8.62
C PHE A 112 11.68 0.86 9.24
N HIS A 113 12.96 0.63 9.55
CA HIS A 113 13.79 1.65 10.21
C HIS A 113 13.74 3.01 9.50
N GLY A 114 13.92 3.05 8.17
CA GLY A 114 13.85 4.29 7.39
C GLY A 114 12.47 4.96 7.43
N TYR A 115 11.39 4.17 7.41
CA TYR A 115 10.03 4.72 7.45
C TYR A 115 9.69 5.32 8.82
N TRP A 116 10.16 4.66 9.88
CA TRP A 116 10.08 5.17 11.24
C TRP A 116 10.91 6.45 11.44
N GLU A 117 12.10 6.54 10.85
CA GLU A 117 12.89 7.77 10.83
C GLU A 117 12.11 8.93 10.19
N LEU A 118 11.47 8.69 9.04
CA LEU A 118 10.66 9.69 8.34
C LEU A 118 9.42 10.10 9.15
N LEU A 119 8.73 9.16 9.81
CA LEU A 119 7.58 9.50 10.66
C LEU A 119 8.00 10.36 11.85
N LYS A 120 9.11 10.01 12.54
CA LYS A 120 9.67 10.83 13.62
C LYS A 120 10.05 12.23 13.13
N LYS A 121 10.65 12.30 11.94
CA LYS A 121 11.06 13.56 11.29
C LYS A 121 9.87 14.45 10.94
N ARG A 122 8.77 13.87 10.44
CA ARG A 122 7.51 14.58 10.20
C ARG A 122 6.88 15.05 11.52
N GLY A 123 7.02 14.25 12.57
CA GLY A 123 6.35 14.44 13.85
C GLY A 123 5.01 13.70 13.93
N PHE A 124 4.59 13.38 15.15
CA PHE A 124 3.39 12.57 15.41
C PHE A 124 2.09 13.37 15.39
N TYR A 125 2.15 14.67 15.70
CA TYR A 125 1.01 15.57 15.73
C TYR A 125 1.35 16.83 14.96
N HIS A 126 0.45 17.26 14.08
CA HIS A 126 0.59 18.47 13.28
C HIS A 126 -0.81 18.97 12.88
N ASP A 127 -0.99 20.28 12.94
CA ASP A 127 -1.99 21.01 12.17
C ASP A 127 -1.39 21.40 10.80
N ASP A 128 -2.10 22.20 10.02
CA ASP A 128 -1.61 22.63 8.70
C ASP A 128 -0.30 23.43 8.79
N GLU A 129 -0.17 24.35 9.76
CA GLU A 129 1.05 25.16 9.96
C GLU A 129 2.26 24.32 10.42
N GLY A 130 2.01 23.34 11.29
CA GLY A 130 3.01 22.37 11.73
C GLY A 130 3.49 21.48 10.59
N LEU A 131 2.60 21.10 9.68
CA LEU A 131 2.95 20.26 8.52
C LEU A 131 3.85 21.01 7.53
N ASP A 132 3.52 22.26 7.20
CA ASP A 132 4.35 23.12 6.35
C ASP A 132 5.74 23.34 6.95
N SER A 133 5.83 23.39 8.28
CA SER A 133 7.09 23.48 8.99
C SER A 133 7.91 22.19 8.91
N ALA A 134 7.28 21.03 9.05
CA ALA A 134 7.92 19.73 8.87
C ALA A 134 8.45 19.54 7.44
N ILE A 135 7.69 19.97 6.43
CA ILE A 135 8.08 19.87 5.00
C ILE A 135 9.41 20.55 4.72
N ARG A 136 9.71 21.69 5.35
CA ARG A 136 10.98 22.42 5.16
C ARG A 136 12.21 21.61 5.57
N TRP A 137 12.04 20.60 6.43
CA TRP A 137 13.12 19.72 6.87
C TRP A 137 13.27 18.47 6.00
N PHE A 138 12.30 18.18 5.12
CA PHE A 138 12.35 17.07 4.19
C PHE A 138 13.11 17.45 2.93
N SER A 139 14.13 16.66 2.61
CA SER A 139 14.85 16.70 1.34
C SER A 139 14.06 15.98 0.24
N GLU A 140 14.47 16.17 -1.01
CA GLU A 140 13.95 15.40 -2.14
C GLU A 140 14.06 13.88 -1.91
N GLN A 141 15.20 13.41 -1.40
CA GLN A 141 15.41 11.99 -1.09
C GLN A 141 14.45 11.48 0.00
N ASP A 142 14.10 12.31 0.99
CA ASP A 142 13.13 11.90 2.01
C ASP A 142 11.73 11.66 1.39
N PHE A 143 11.34 12.47 0.40
CA PHE A 143 10.08 12.27 -0.31
C PHE A 143 10.12 11.02 -1.19
N LEU A 144 11.22 10.80 -1.91
CA LEU A 144 11.42 9.58 -2.70
C LEU A 144 11.36 8.33 -1.81
N ASP A 145 12.04 8.37 -0.67
CA ASP A 145 12.03 7.27 0.28
C ASP A 145 10.65 7.04 0.87
N LEU A 146 9.91 8.11 1.20
CA LEU A 146 8.54 8.02 1.70
C LEU A 146 7.58 7.42 0.66
N GLN A 147 7.70 7.80 -0.61
CA GLN A 147 6.91 7.23 -1.72
C GLN A 147 7.11 5.71 -1.84
N VAL A 148 8.36 5.25 -1.73
CA VAL A 148 8.71 3.82 -1.79
C VAL A 148 8.24 3.08 -0.55
N LEU A 149 8.56 3.58 0.64
CA LEU A 149 8.29 2.91 1.92
C LEU A 149 6.80 2.80 2.21
N PHE A 150 6.01 3.81 1.86
CA PHE A 150 4.55 3.74 1.98
C PHE A 150 4.01 2.53 1.21
N ASN A 151 4.32 2.42 -0.08
CA ASN A 151 3.80 1.32 -0.90
C ASN A 151 4.40 -0.04 -0.49
N LEU A 152 5.68 -0.10 -0.13
CA LEU A 152 6.34 -1.33 0.30
C LEU A 152 5.74 -1.88 1.61
N ALA A 153 5.42 -1.01 2.58
CA ALA A 153 4.83 -1.41 3.86
C ALA A 153 3.44 -2.06 3.71
N TRP A 154 2.72 -1.71 2.63
CA TRP A 154 1.42 -2.28 2.28
C TRP A 154 1.50 -3.63 1.57
N ILE A 155 2.67 -4.09 1.13
CA ILE A 155 2.80 -5.45 0.58
C ILE A 155 2.86 -6.47 1.73
N ASP A 156 2.23 -7.63 1.57
CA ASP A 156 2.28 -8.71 2.56
C ASP A 156 3.73 -9.16 2.86
N PRO A 157 4.08 -9.41 4.14
CA PRO A 157 5.42 -9.85 4.52
C PRO A 157 5.87 -11.15 3.83
N CYS A 158 4.98 -12.11 3.54
CA CYS A 158 5.33 -13.35 2.85
C CYS A 158 5.74 -13.08 1.40
N LEU A 159 5.04 -12.18 0.71
CA LEU A 159 5.41 -11.73 -0.63
C LEU A 159 6.72 -10.94 -0.63
N ARG A 160 6.93 -10.06 0.36
CA ARG A 160 8.21 -9.35 0.49
C ARG A 160 9.38 -10.29 0.73
N GLU A 161 9.22 -11.31 1.56
CA GLU A 161 10.27 -12.27 1.88
C GLU A 161 10.59 -13.22 0.71
N SER A 162 9.57 -13.63 -0.06
CA SER A 162 9.76 -14.53 -1.19
C SER A 162 10.30 -13.84 -2.45
N ASP A 163 10.09 -12.54 -2.60
CA ASP A 163 10.57 -11.75 -3.73
C ASP A 163 11.92 -11.06 -3.44
N ARG A 164 12.98 -11.47 -4.14
CA ARG A 164 14.34 -10.92 -3.94
C ARG A 164 14.43 -9.41 -4.12
N PHE A 165 13.63 -8.82 -5.01
CA PHE A 165 13.65 -7.38 -5.23
C PHE A 165 12.94 -6.65 -4.09
N LEU A 166 11.77 -7.12 -3.66
CA LEU A 166 11.05 -6.52 -2.53
C LEU A 166 11.84 -6.65 -1.22
N LYS A 167 12.42 -7.83 -0.97
CA LYS A 167 13.31 -8.06 0.16
C LYS A 167 14.51 -7.11 0.15
N GLY A 168 15.13 -6.94 -1.02
CA GLY A 168 16.25 -6.01 -1.19
C GLY A 168 15.89 -4.55 -0.89
N LEU A 169 14.66 -4.11 -1.20
CA LEU A 169 14.19 -2.77 -0.82
C LEU A 169 13.98 -2.65 0.69
N GLU A 170 13.40 -3.68 1.32
CA GLU A 170 13.19 -3.73 2.77
C GLU A 170 14.53 -3.67 3.51
N ASP A 171 15.51 -4.46 3.10
CA ASP A 171 16.86 -4.48 3.69
C ASP A 171 17.61 -3.15 3.46
N LYS A 172 17.41 -2.51 2.30
CA LYS A 172 18.02 -1.22 1.97
C LYS A 172 17.48 -0.09 2.85
N GLY A 173 16.18 -0.08 3.12
CA GLY A 173 15.50 0.80 4.07
C GLY A 173 15.43 2.30 3.74
N LYS A 174 16.38 2.87 2.97
CA LYS A 174 16.39 4.28 2.52
C LYS A 174 17.36 4.51 1.35
N GLY A 175 17.38 5.71 0.78
CA GLY A 175 18.24 6.06 -0.35
C GLY A 175 17.79 5.35 -1.64
N PHE A 176 16.48 5.23 -1.82
CA PHE A 176 15.89 4.59 -2.99
C PHE A 176 16.09 5.45 -4.25
N THR A 177 16.00 4.80 -5.40
CA THR A 177 16.09 5.45 -6.71
C THR A 177 14.72 5.52 -7.38
N GLU A 178 14.55 6.47 -8.30
CA GLU A 178 13.35 6.58 -9.14
C GLU A 178 13.07 5.29 -9.93
N GLU A 179 14.12 4.57 -10.35
CA GLU A 179 13.96 3.30 -11.05
C GLU A 179 13.50 2.15 -10.14
N GLU A 180 13.99 2.09 -8.90
CA GLU A 180 13.49 1.17 -7.89
C GLU A 180 12.01 1.46 -7.57
N LYS A 181 11.63 2.74 -7.43
CA LYS A 181 10.23 3.15 -7.21
C LYS A 181 9.31 2.68 -8.34
N LYS A 182 9.68 2.94 -9.60
CA LYS A 182 8.92 2.48 -10.77
C LYS A 182 8.81 0.95 -10.80
N LYS A 183 9.89 0.24 -10.47
CA LYS A 183 9.90 -1.23 -10.45
C LYS A 183 9.02 -1.79 -9.32
N LEU A 184 9.00 -1.16 -8.15
CA LEU A 184 8.08 -1.51 -7.05
C LEU A 184 6.62 -1.41 -7.51
N ILE A 185 6.23 -0.30 -8.12
CA ILE A 185 4.85 -0.11 -8.59
C ILE A 185 4.47 -1.11 -9.68
N ARG A 186 5.37 -1.41 -10.62
CA ARG A 186 5.12 -2.48 -11.59
C ARG A 186 4.91 -3.84 -10.92
N ARG A 187 5.64 -4.14 -9.85
CA ARG A 187 5.51 -5.40 -9.10
C ARG A 187 4.19 -5.50 -8.35
N ILE A 188 3.74 -4.40 -7.73
CA ILE A 188 2.40 -4.27 -7.12
C ILE A 188 1.31 -4.57 -8.16
N GLY A 189 1.44 -3.99 -9.37
CA GLY A 189 0.56 -4.35 -10.49
C GLY A 189 0.57 -5.84 -10.76
N THR A 190 1.74 -6.50 -10.89
CA THR A 190 1.77 -7.96 -11.12
C THR A 190 1.07 -8.75 -10.02
N VAL A 191 1.24 -8.38 -8.75
CA VAL A 191 0.60 -9.07 -7.60
C VAL A 191 -0.93 -8.96 -7.65
N LEU A 192 -1.45 -7.78 -8.01
CA LEU A 192 -2.90 -7.57 -8.12
C LEU A 192 -3.51 -8.28 -9.34
N LEU A 193 -2.73 -8.43 -10.41
CA LEU A 193 -3.24 -8.77 -11.75
C LEU A 193 -2.95 -10.21 -12.19
N ASN A 194 -1.93 -10.86 -11.60
CA ASN A 194 -1.59 -12.25 -11.89
C ASN A 194 -0.83 -12.84 -10.71
N PRO A 195 -1.53 -13.20 -9.62
CA PRO A 195 -0.91 -14.01 -8.58
C PRO A 195 -0.46 -15.35 -9.20
N GLN A 196 0.84 -15.62 -9.15
CA GLN A 196 1.42 -16.90 -9.60
C GLN A 196 1.22 -18.00 -8.58
#